data_AF-A0A7S2VKR9-F1
#
_entry.id   AF-A0A7S2VKR9-F1
#
_cell.length_a   1.000
_cell.length_b   1.000
_cell.length_c   1.000
_cell.angle_alpha   90.00
_cell.angle_beta   90.00
_cell.angle_gamma   90.00
#
_symmetry.space_group_name_H-M   'P 1'
#
loop_
_entity.id
_entity.type
_entity.pdbx_description
1 polymer ?
#
loop_
_entity_poly.entity_id
_entity_poly.type
_entity_poly.pdbx_seq_one_letter_code
_entity_poly.pdbx_strand_id
1 'polypeptide(L)'
;ASQLRFLILLQHFVSEDTSDFYRPEVHRKHQDAFEGVITDGVNSQLVKDAHRSEFSVEGRSFSLDLAQDADGQCDEELREEIVRFQTEFVIALETYLLAYCTRRGLSTLGTRRFVQCVTTQMSQAGLANLDRGSQATRYFVGSQGLDQRTAYNLSSMYTPELGECLKLSILCMKTGFCQYLEKDELLKLPNVECPKKCRPTSYIYQYATLRFAPGPPIDNCESTACTLLDALDEAHIDPDNL
;
A
#
# COMPACT_ATOMS: atom_id res chain seq x y z
N ALA A 1 -13.83 1.31 -20.29
CA ALA A 1 -14.55 2.18 -19.35
C ALA A 1 -14.19 1.90 -17.89
N SER A 2 -14.14 0.64 -17.44
CA SER A 2 -13.75 0.25 -16.07
C SER A 2 -12.34 0.70 -15.68
N GLN A 3 -11.34 0.48 -16.54
CA GLN A 3 -9.95 0.88 -16.26
C GLN A 3 -9.81 2.40 -16.03
N LEU A 4 -10.43 3.22 -16.89
CA LEU A 4 -10.40 4.67 -16.72
C LEU A 4 -11.06 5.12 -15.41
N ARG A 5 -12.16 4.47 -15.02
CA ARG A 5 -12.82 4.74 -13.74
C ARG A 5 -11.91 4.38 -12.56
N PHE A 6 -11.22 3.24 -12.63
CA PHE A 6 -10.25 2.84 -11.60
C PHE A 6 -9.13 3.88 -11.45
N LEU A 7 -8.51 4.31 -12.56
CA LEU A 7 -7.46 5.33 -12.56
C LEU A 7 -7.93 6.65 -11.92
N ILE A 8 -9.12 7.13 -12.30
CA ILE A 8 -9.69 8.39 -11.77
C ILE A 8 -9.97 8.27 -10.27
N LEU A 9 -10.59 7.17 -9.83
CA LEU A 9 -10.90 6.95 -8.42
C LEU A 9 -9.62 6.83 -7.59
N LEU A 10 -8.63 6.08 -8.07
CA LEU A 10 -7.37 5.93 -7.37
C LEU A 10 -6.63 7.26 -7.26
N GLN A 11 -6.52 8.03 -8.36
CA GLN A 11 -5.96 9.38 -8.31
C GLN A 11 -6.71 10.27 -7.30
N HIS A 12 -8.04 10.20 -7.26
CA HIS A 12 -8.83 10.97 -6.30
C HIS A 12 -8.50 10.58 -4.85
N PHE A 13 -8.45 9.29 -4.52
CA PHE A 13 -8.15 8.83 -3.16
C PHE A 13 -6.74 9.22 -2.72
N VAL A 14 -5.72 8.99 -3.55
CA VAL A 14 -4.34 9.38 -3.19
C VAL A 14 -4.18 10.89 -3.05
N SER A 15 -4.94 11.68 -3.82
CA SER A 15 -4.96 13.15 -3.69
C SER A 15 -5.61 13.60 -2.39
N GLU A 16 -6.74 12.98 -2.02
CA GLU A 16 -7.44 13.27 -0.78
C GLU A 16 -6.55 12.98 0.43
N ASP A 17 -5.94 11.79 0.50
CA ASP A 17 -5.03 11.38 1.57
C ASP A 17 -3.86 12.36 1.69
N THR A 18 -3.23 12.70 0.57
CA THR A 18 -2.08 13.62 0.55
C THR A 18 -2.49 15.03 1.00
N SER A 19 -3.66 15.50 0.57
CA SER A 19 -4.16 16.83 0.96
C SER A 19 -4.55 16.92 2.44
N ASP A 20 -4.94 15.80 3.06
CA ASP A 20 -5.40 15.77 4.44
C ASP A 20 -4.32 16.21 5.45
N PHE A 21 -3.06 15.93 5.13
CA PHE A 21 -1.91 16.35 5.93
C PHE A 21 -1.73 17.86 6.06
N TYR A 22 -2.28 18.61 5.11
CA TYR A 22 -2.24 20.07 5.06
C TYR A 22 -3.50 20.71 5.63
N ARG A 23 -4.49 19.90 6.03
CA ARG A 23 -5.66 20.40 6.75
C ARG A 23 -5.34 20.64 8.23
N PRO A 24 -6.02 21.61 8.88
CA PRO A 24 -6.02 21.73 10.32
C PRO A 24 -6.42 20.40 10.97
N GLU A 25 -5.82 20.07 12.11
CA GLU A 25 -5.98 18.76 12.77
C GLU A 25 -7.45 18.38 13.01
N VAL A 26 -8.27 19.35 13.44
CA VAL A 26 -9.72 19.17 13.67
C VAL A 26 -10.54 18.87 12.40
N HIS A 27 -9.96 19.07 11.22
CA HIS A 27 -10.58 18.83 9.91
C HIS A 27 -9.93 17.67 9.16
N ARG A 28 -8.96 16.98 9.76
CA ARG A 28 -8.36 15.79 9.17
C ARG A 28 -9.35 14.65 9.14
N LYS A 29 -9.38 13.95 8.01
CA LYS A 29 -10.13 12.72 7.81
C LYS A 29 -9.38 11.53 8.38
N HIS A 30 -8.05 11.57 8.38
CA HIS A 30 -7.20 10.51 8.89
C HIS A 30 -6.68 10.87 10.29
N GLN A 31 -6.77 9.91 11.21
CA GLN A 31 -6.18 9.97 12.54
C GLN A 31 -5.02 8.97 12.64
N ASP A 32 -4.20 8.93 11.58
CA ASP A 32 -3.05 8.03 11.52
C ASP A 32 -2.06 8.37 12.63
N ALA A 33 -1.54 7.31 13.26
CA ALA A 33 -0.39 7.41 14.15
C ALA A 33 0.90 7.31 13.34
N PHE A 34 1.93 8.02 13.80
CA PHE A 34 3.25 8.03 13.19
C PHE A 34 4.31 7.75 14.24
N GLU A 35 5.29 6.94 13.86
CA GLU A 35 6.46 6.54 14.63
C GLU A 35 7.69 6.52 13.72
N GLY A 36 8.80 5.98 14.21
CA GLY A 36 10.01 5.74 13.43
C GLY A 36 11.23 5.68 14.34
N VAL A 37 12.39 5.41 13.75
CA VAL A 37 13.65 5.26 14.48
C VAL A 37 14.45 6.56 14.41
N ILE A 38 14.46 7.21 13.25
CA ILE A 38 15.16 8.47 13.00
C ILE A 38 14.19 9.66 13.15
N THR A 39 12.93 9.48 12.77
CA THR A 39 11.87 10.49 12.80
C THR A 39 10.55 9.94 13.36
N ASP A 40 9.63 10.82 13.75
CA ASP A 40 8.23 10.44 14.06
C ASP A 40 7.32 10.61 12.82
N GLY A 41 7.79 10.12 11.68
CA GLY A 41 7.20 10.37 10.36
C GLY A 41 6.62 9.16 9.65
N VAL A 42 6.98 7.94 10.07
CA VAL A 42 6.57 6.69 9.42
C VAL A 42 5.21 6.24 9.95
N ASN A 43 4.27 5.93 9.06
CA ASN A 43 2.95 5.44 9.45
C ASN A 43 3.06 4.19 10.34
N SER A 44 2.45 4.22 11.54
CA SER A 44 2.59 3.12 12.50
C SER A 44 1.95 1.80 12.03
N GLN A 45 0.93 1.87 11.17
CA GLN A 45 0.32 0.66 10.62
C GLN A 45 1.25 0.00 9.60
N LEU A 46 2.01 0.78 8.83
CA LEU A 46 3.06 0.24 7.95
C LEU A 46 4.09 -0.55 8.76
N VAL A 47 4.57 -0.02 9.89
CA VAL A 47 5.56 -0.72 10.72
C VAL A 47 4.99 -2.03 11.25
N LYS A 48 3.78 -1.99 11.83
CA LYS A 48 3.11 -3.18 12.39
C LYS A 48 2.92 -4.30 11.37
N ASP A 49 2.54 -3.94 10.15
CA ASP A 49 2.22 -4.92 9.09
C ASP A 49 3.42 -5.26 8.19
N ALA A 50 4.59 -4.64 8.38
CA ALA A 50 5.74 -4.81 7.51
C ALA A 50 6.16 -6.28 7.35
N HIS A 51 6.12 -7.09 8.40
CA HIS A 51 6.49 -8.51 8.32
C HIS A 51 5.61 -9.34 7.38
N ARG A 52 4.49 -8.81 6.89
CA ARG A 52 3.52 -9.48 6.00
C ARG A 52 3.64 -9.07 4.54
N SER A 53 4.61 -8.23 4.20
CA SER A 53 4.76 -7.67 2.86
C SER A 53 6.22 -7.72 2.42
N GLU A 54 6.41 -7.67 1.11
CA GLU A 54 7.71 -7.49 0.50
C GLU A 54 7.96 -6.00 0.25
N PHE A 55 9.15 -5.53 0.56
CA PHE A 55 9.56 -4.15 0.30
C PHE A 55 10.84 -4.13 -0.52
N SER A 56 10.97 -3.13 -1.38
CA SER A 56 12.23 -2.76 -2.00
C SER A 56 12.40 -1.26 -1.89
N VAL A 57 13.50 -0.80 -1.27
CA VAL A 57 13.85 0.62 -1.13
C VAL A 57 15.16 0.84 -1.86
N GLU A 58 15.12 1.56 -2.98
CA GLU A 58 16.27 1.82 -3.85
C GLU A 58 17.05 0.55 -4.22
N GLY A 59 16.32 -0.51 -4.55
CA GLY A 59 16.89 -1.80 -4.94
C GLY A 59 17.33 -2.70 -3.78
N ARG A 60 17.30 -2.23 -2.52
CA ARG A 60 17.47 -3.11 -1.35
C ARG A 60 16.14 -3.75 -0.99
N SER A 61 16.09 -5.08 -1.01
CA SER A 61 14.88 -5.85 -0.71
C SER A 61 14.78 -6.22 0.76
N PHE A 62 13.56 -6.21 1.29
CA PHE A 62 13.19 -6.63 2.63
C PHE A 62 11.97 -7.55 2.52
N SER A 63 12.11 -8.78 2.97
CA SER A 63 11.03 -9.75 3.07
C SER A 63 11.33 -10.66 4.25
N LEU A 64 10.33 -10.92 5.07
CA LEU A 64 10.46 -11.90 6.14
C LEU A 64 9.76 -13.17 5.69
N ASP A 65 10.54 -14.20 5.37
CA ASP A 65 10.00 -15.52 5.08
C ASP A 65 9.81 -16.25 6.42
N LEU A 66 8.61 -16.09 6.97
CA LEU A 66 8.17 -16.87 8.12
C LEU A 66 7.78 -18.26 7.61
N ALA A 67 8.79 -19.09 7.34
CA ALA A 67 8.57 -20.47 6.96
C ALA A 67 7.64 -21.15 7.99
N GLN A 68 6.69 -21.95 7.52
CA GLN A 68 5.68 -22.67 8.31
C GLN A 68 6.26 -23.74 9.26
N ASP A 69 7.55 -23.68 9.61
CA ASP A 69 8.19 -24.52 10.61
C ASP A 69 7.90 -23.98 12.03
N ALA A 70 6.62 -23.71 12.29
CA ALA A 70 6.07 -23.32 13.59
C ALA A 70 5.99 -24.50 14.58
N ASP A 71 6.66 -25.63 14.31
CA ASP A 71 6.65 -26.80 15.19
C ASP A 71 7.79 -26.76 16.23
N GLY A 72 8.52 -25.64 16.35
CA GLY A 72 9.61 -25.52 17.31
C GLY A 72 10.17 -24.12 17.64
N GLN A 73 9.74 -23.04 16.96
CA GLN A 73 10.14 -21.68 17.35
C GLN A 73 9.31 -21.20 18.55
N CYS A 74 9.99 -20.66 19.57
CA CYS A 74 9.32 -19.99 20.68
C CYS A 74 8.71 -18.66 20.19
N ASP A 75 7.49 -18.34 20.62
CA ASP A 75 6.79 -17.08 20.25
C ASP A 75 7.65 -15.82 20.48
N GLU A 76 8.54 -15.83 21.47
CA GLU A 76 9.44 -14.71 21.76
C GLU A 76 10.54 -14.54 20.71
N GLU A 77 11.12 -15.64 20.19
CA GLU A 77 12.16 -15.56 19.15
C GLU A 77 11.59 -15.01 17.84
N LEU A 78 10.38 -15.45 17.48
CA LEU A 78 9.63 -14.93 16.34
C LEU A 78 9.34 -13.43 16.52
N ARG A 79 8.92 -13.03 17.71
CA ARG A 79 8.66 -11.62 18.03
C ARG A 79 9.93 -10.77 17.91
N GLU A 80 11.06 -11.24 18.43
CA GLU A 80 12.35 -10.56 18.32
C GLU A 80 12.80 -10.42 16.86
N GLU A 81 12.60 -11.46 16.05
CA GLU A 81 12.90 -11.44 14.63
C GLU A 81 12.03 -10.43 13.87
N ILE A 82 10.73 -10.39 14.13
CA ILE A 82 9.82 -9.40 13.55
C ILE A 82 10.26 -7.98 13.93
N VAL A 83 10.59 -7.73 15.20
CA VAL A 83 11.03 -6.40 15.66
C VAL A 83 12.36 -5.99 15.01
N ARG A 84 13.31 -6.92 14.88
CA ARG A 84 14.59 -6.70 14.19
C ARG A 84 14.35 -6.33 12.73
N PHE A 85 13.52 -7.11 12.03
CA PHE A 85 13.13 -6.85 10.63
C PHE A 85 12.47 -5.47 10.48
N GLN A 86 11.48 -5.16 11.31
CA GLN A 86 10.78 -3.86 11.31
C GLN A 86 11.75 -2.71 11.51
N THR A 87 12.66 -2.84 12.48
CA THR A 87 13.66 -1.80 12.79
C THR A 87 14.60 -1.58 11.60
N GLU A 88 15.14 -2.65 11.02
CA GLU A 88 16.04 -2.57 9.87
C GLU A 88 15.36 -1.93 8.65
N PHE A 89 14.14 -2.35 8.35
CA PHE A 89 13.32 -1.78 7.28
C PHE A 89 13.04 -0.30 7.50
N VAL A 90 12.57 0.10 8.69
CA VAL A 90 12.23 1.48 9.02
C VAL A 90 13.46 2.38 8.92
N ILE A 91 14.61 1.96 9.46
CA ILE A 91 15.86 2.73 9.35
C ILE A 91 16.22 2.97 7.87
N ALA A 92 16.14 1.93 7.04
CA ALA A 92 16.48 2.04 5.63
C ALA A 92 15.51 2.97 4.88
N LEU A 93 14.21 2.83 5.14
CA LEU A 93 13.16 3.65 4.56
C LEU A 93 13.32 5.13 4.94
N GLU A 94 13.51 5.41 6.23
CA GLU A 94 13.69 6.77 6.73
C GLU A 94 14.96 7.40 6.18
N THR A 95 16.08 6.68 6.22
CA THR A 95 17.35 7.17 5.67
C THR A 95 17.20 7.57 4.22
N TYR A 96 16.53 6.73 3.43
CA TYR A 96 16.30 6.98 2.02
C TYR A 96 15.39 8.20 1.77
N LEU A 97 14.25 8.27 2.45
CA LEU A 97 13.30 9.37 2.32
C LEU A 97 13.92 10.71 2.78
N LEU A 98 14.65 10.71 3.89
CA LEU A 98 15.34 11.89 4.42
C LEU A 98 16.44 12.38 3.48
N ALA A 99 17.19 11.47 2.87
CA ALA A 99 18.20 11.84 1.89
C ALA A 99 17.56 12.50 0.67
N TYR A 100 16.42 11.98 0.19
CA TYR A 100 15.64 12.61 -0.88
C TYR A 100 15.14 14.00 -0.46
N CYS A 101 14.48 14.13 0.69
CA CYS A 101 13.97 15.40 1.19
C CYS A 101 15.07 16.46 1.32
N THR A 102 16.26 16.05 1.78
CA THR A 102 17.44 16.92 1.91
C THR A 102 17.95 17.41 0.55
N ARG A 103 18.07 16.52 -0.45
CA ARG A 103 18.45 16.90 -1.83
C ARG A 103 17.44 17.85 -2.46
N ARG A 104 16.16 17.69 -2.13
CA ARG A 104 15.08 18.57 -2.58
C ARG A 104 14.94 19.86 -1.76
N GLY A 105 15.73 20.03 -0.71
CA GLY A 105 15.73 21.23 0.12
C GLY A 105 14.42 21.45 0.88
N LEU A 106 13.70 20.38 1.26
CA LEU A 106 12.45 20.51 2.00
C LEU A 106 12.68 21.07 3.40
N SER A 107 11.77 21.93 3.85
CA SER A 107 11.72 22.38 5.24
C SER A 107 11.52 21.20 6.21
N THR A 108 11.74 21.41 7.51
CA THR A 108 11.49 20.38 8.53
C THR A 108 10.04 19.91 8.53
N LEU A 109 9.08 20.85 8.41
CA LEU A 109 7.66 20.52 8.32
C LEU A 109 7.33 19.81 7.00
N GLY A 110 7.86 20.31 5.87
CA GLY A 110 7.71 19.69 4.56
C GLY A 110 8.25 18.26 4.54
N THR A 111 9.44 18.03 5.08
CA THR A 111 10.06 16.70 5.23
C THR A 111 9.16 15.77 6.02
N ARG A 112 8.65 16.21 7.18
CA ARG A 112 7.74 15.41 8.00
C ARG A 112 6.48 15.04 7.22
N ARG A 113 5.80 16.00 6.58
CA ARG A 113 4.58 15.73 5.81
C ARG A 113 4.84 14.83 4.62
N PHE A 114 5.97 15.02 3.95
CA PHE A 114 6.34 14.20 2.81
C PHE A 114 6.56 12.73 3.19
N VAL A 115 7.29 12.46 4.28
CA VAL A 115 7.47 11.09 4.82
C VAL A 115 6.13 10.49 5.20
N GLN A 116 5.26 11.25 5.87
CA GLN A 116 3.92 10.79 6.26
C GLN A 116 3.07 10.42 5.04
N CYS A 117 3.06 11.27 4.00
CA CYS A 117 2.31 11.01 2.77
C CYS A 117 2.77 9.72 2.09
N VAL A 118 4.09 9.54 1.92
CA VAL A 118 4.66 8.35 1.27
C VAL A 118 4.35 7.09 2.08
N THR A 119 4.60 7.12 3.38
CA THR A 119 4.43 5.94 4.25
C THR A 119 2.98 5.57 4.49
N THR A 120 2.04 6.53 4.44
CA THR A 120 0.59 6.23 4.42
C THR A 120 0.19 5.49 3.13
N GLN A 121 0.74 5.84 1.96
CA GLN A 121 0.46 5.08 0.74
C GLN A 121 1.16 3.71 0.69
N MET A 122 2.19 3.49 1.52
CA MET A 122 2.80 2.17 1.73
C MET A 122 2.08 1.34 2.80
N SER A 123 1.09 1.90 3.51
CA SER A 123 0.35 1.20 4.57
C SER A 123 -0.95 0.57 4.03
N GLN A 124 -1.73 -0.03 4.93
CA GLN A 124 -3.08 -0.50 4.63
C GLN A 124 -3.99 0.57 4.04
N ALA A 125 -3.74 1.87 4.30
CA ALA A 125 -4.51 2.95 3.69
C ALA A 125 -4.29 2.98 2.16
N GLY A 126 -3.04 2.89 1.71
CA GLY A 126 -2.71 2.81 0.28
C GLY A 126 -3.31 1.57 -0.39
N LEU A 127 -3.22 0.40 0.27
CA LEU A 127 -3.90 -0.81 -0.22
C LEU A 127 -5.42 -0.66 -0.29
N ALA A 128 -6.03 -0.06 0.72
CA ALA A 128 -7.46 0.18 0.73
C ALA A 128 -7.89 1.12 -0.41
N ASN A 129 -7.07 2.10 -0.77
CA ASN A 129 -7.33 2.95 -1.94
C ASN A 129 -7.27 2.15 -3.25
N LEU A 130 -6.28 1.26 -3.37
CA LEU A 130 -6.16 0.33 -4.49
C LEU A 130 -7.39 -0.58 -4.60
N ASP A 131 -7.84 -1.14 -3.48
CA ASP A 131 -9.05 -1.97 -3.41
C ASP A 131 -10.29 -1.17 -3.80
N ARG A 132 -10.58 -0.05 -3.12
CA ARG A 132 -11.83 0.72 -3.30
C ARG A 132 -12.09 1.20 -4.72
N GLY A 133 -11.04 1.47 -5.49
CA GLY A 133 -11.16 1.89 -6.89
C GLY A 133 -11.36 0.73 -7.87
N SER A 134 -11.01 -0.50 -7.46
CA SER A 134 -10.82 -1.66 -8.33
C SER A 134 -12.05 -2.56 -8.45
N GLN A 135 -12.02 -3.43 -9.46
CA GLN A 135 -12.94 -4.55 -9.65
C GLN A 135 -12.70 -5.68 -8.67
N ALA A 136 -11.54 -5.75 -8.01
CA ALA A 136 -11.30 -6.71 -6.92
C ALA A 136 -12.39 -6.63 -5.84
N THR A 137 -12.93 -5.44 -5.57
CA THR A 137 -14.03 -5.26 -4.59
C THR A 137 -15.36 -5.91 -4.98
N ARG A 138 -15.47 -6.39 -6.22
CA ARG A 138 -16.63 -7.18 -6.66
C ARG A 138 -16.59 -8.60 -6.12
N TYR A 139 -15.43 -9.09 -5.70
CA TYR A 139 -15.23 -10.47 -5.29
C TYR A 139 -14.80 -10.55 -3.82
N PHE A 140 -15.49 -11.36 -3.03
CA PHE A 140 -15.00 -11.84 -1.75
C PHE A 140 -14.48 -13.26 -1.96
N VAL A 141 -13.20 -13.51 -1.71
CA VAL A 141 -12.58 -14.82 -1.92
C VAL A 141 -12.45 -15.57 -0.60
N GLY A 142 -12.62 -16.89 -0.65
CA GLY A 142 -12.46 -17.75 0.52
C GLY A 142 -11.01 -17.77 1.00
N SER A 143 -10.80 -17.83 2.31
CA SER A 143 -9.47 -17.84 2.92
C SER A 143 -8.76 -19.20 2.84
N GLN A 144 -9.50 -20.28 2.60
CA GLN A 144 -8.92 -21.62 2.51
C GLN A 144 -8.07 -21.72 1.24
N GLY A 145 -6.76 -21.91 1.42
CA GLY A 145 -5.78 -21.97 0.32
C GLY A 145 -5.44 -20.61 -0.30
N LEU A 146 -5.94 -19.50 0.26
CA LEU A 146 -5.63 -18.16 -0.22
C LEU A 146 -4.17 -17.84 0.07
N ASP A 147 -3.43 -17.56 -1.00
CA ASP A 147 -2.12 -16.92 -0.93
C ASP A 147 -2.28 -15.46 -1.34
N GLN A 148 -1.97 -14.55 -0.41
CA GLN A 148 -1.99 -13.11 -0.65
C GLN A 148 -0.57 -12.56 -0.54
N ARG A 149 -0.08 -12.03 -1.66
CA ARG A 149 1.22 -11.38 -1.75
C ARG A 149 1.05 -9.88 -1.95
N THR A 150 1.66 -9.11 -1.04
CA THR A 150 1.74 -7.66 -1.14
C THR A 150 3.19 -7.25 -1.31
N ALA A 151 3.48 -6.41 -2.30
CA ALA A 151 4.82 -5.89 -2.55
C ALA A 151 4.82 -4.37 -2.77
N TYR A 152 5.80 -3.68 -2.20
CA TYR A 152 6.05 -2.27 -2.38
C TYR A 152 7.46 -2.04 -2.93
N ASN A 153 7.59 -1.21 -3.96
CA ASN A 153 8.87 -0.78 -4.49
C ASN A 153 8.95 0.74 -4.47
N LEU A 154 9.85 1.28 -3.64
CA LEU A 154 10.13 2.70 -3.55
C LEU A 154 11.52 2.97 -4.16
N SER A 155 11.56 3.85 -5.16
CA SER A 155 12.80 4.22 -5.86
C SER A 155 12.75 5.65 -6.38
N SER A 156 13.90 6.21 -6.77
CA SER A 156 13.96 7.52 -7.40
C SER A 156 13.65 7.38 -8.89
N MET A 157 12.98 8.37 -9.44
CA MET A 157 12.80 8.53 -10.89
C MET A 157 13.11 9.97 -11.29
N TYR A 158 13.53 10.16 -12.54
CA TYR A 158 13.75 11.49 -13.08
C TYR A 158 12.65 11.85 -14.07
N THR A 159 12.14 13.07 -13.97
CA THR A 159 11.20 13.65 -14.94
C THR A 159 11.79 14.94 -15.50
N PRO A 160 11.62 15.24 -16.79
CA PRO A 160 12.09 16.48 -17.38
C PRO A 160 11.54 17.73 -16.68
N GLU A 161 10.30 17.67 -16.18
CA GLU A 161 9.60 18.83 -15.66
C GLU A 161 9.88 19.10 -14.16
N LEU A 162 10.08 18.06 -13.36
CA LEU A 162 10.20 18.17 -11.89
C LEU A 162 11.59 17.77 -11.36
N GLY A 163 12.44 17.20 -12.22
CA GLY A 163 13.71 16.59 -11.84
C GLY A 163 13.52 15.27 -11.09
N GLU A 164 14.35 15.03 -10.07
CA GLU A 164 14.26 13.86 -9.19
C GLU A 164 12.92 13.85 -8.44
N CYS A 165 12.17 12.75 -8.58
CA CYS A 165 10.92 12.43 -7.89
C CYS A 165 11.04 11.07 -7.23
N LEU A 166 10.17 10.76 -6.26
CA LEU A 166 10.02 9.39 -5.78
C LEU A 166 8.95 8.66 -6.58
N LYS A 167 9.19 7.37 -6.81
CA LYS A 167 8.29 6.42 -7.44
C LYS A 167 7.98 5.32 -6.46
N LEU A 168 6.70 5.12 -6.15
CA LEU A 168 6.20 4.02 -5.34
C LEU A 168 5.33 3.13 -6.20
N SER A 169 5.75 1.89 -6.43
CA SER A 169 4.89 0.86 -7.01
C SER A 169 4.32 -0.02 -5.90
N ILE A 170 3.01 -0.26 -5.95
CA ILE A 170 2.24 -1.07 -5.02
C ILE A 170 1.65 -2.23 -5.80
N LEU A 171 1.82 -3.45 -5.30
CA LEU A 171 1.28 -4.67 -5.90
C LEU A 171 0.56 -5.47 -4.83
N CYS A 172 -0.65 -5.94 -5.16
CA CYS A 172 -1.42 -6.88 -4.36
C CYS A 172 -1.92 -8.00 -5.28
N MET A 173 -1.61 -9.25 -4.92
CA MET A 173 -2.04 -10.42 -5.67
C MET A 173 -2.66 -11.44 -4.71
N LYS A 174 -3.84 -11.95 -5.09
CA LYS A 174 -4.56 -13.02 -4.37
C LYS A 174 -4.67 -14.21 -5.32
N THR A 175 -4.21 -15.38 -4.88
CA THR A 175 -4.27 -16.64 -5.64
C THR A 175 -4.64 -17.83 -4.75
N GLY A 176 -4.81 -19.01 -5.33
CA GLY A 176 -5.01 -20.27 -4.58
C GLY A 176 -6.40 -20.45 -3.97
N PHE A 177 -7.20 -19.39 -3.88
CA PHE A 177 -8.58 -19.47 -3.44
C PHE A 177 -9.43 -20.33 -4.40
N CYS A 178 -10.28 -21.17 -3.82
CA CYS A 178 -11.17 -22.07 -4.57
C CYS A 178 -12.65 -21.70 -4.44
N GLN A 179 -12.94 -20.59 -3.75
CA GLN A 179 -14.29 -20.10 -3.51
C GLN A 179 -14.34 -18.58 -3.63
N TYR A 180 -15.45 -18.06 -4.16
CA TYR A 180 -15.71 -16.63 -4.24
C TYR A 180 -17.20 -16.29 -4.10
N LEU A 181 -17.48 -15.04 -3.76
CA LEU A 181 -18.82 -14.44 -3.73
C LEU A 181 -18.78 -13.11 -4.49
N GLU A 182 -19.77 -12.88 -5.35
CA GLU A 182 -19.93 -11.61 -6.05
C GLU A 182 -20.75 -10.63 -5.20
N LYS A 183 -20.24 -9.42 -5.02
CA LYS A 183 -20.89 -8.36 -4.23
C LYS A 183 -22.29 -8.00 -4.75
N ASP A 184 -22.48 -8.05 -6.08
CA ASP A 184 -23.77 -7.77 -6.71
C ASP A 184 -24.84 -8.83 -6.38
N GLU A 185 -24.44 -10.05 -5.97
CA GLU A 185 -25.35 -11.12 -5.58
C GLU A 185 -25.72 -11.05 -4.10
N LEU A 186 -24.78 -10.63 -3.24
CA LEU A 186 -25.04 -10.36 -1.81
C LEU A 186 -26.12 -9.31 -1.60
N LEU A 187 -26.25 -8.33 -2.52
CA LEU A 187 -27.24 -7.26 -2.43
C LEU A 187 -28.63 -7.66 -2.93
N LYS A 188 -28.79 -8.82 -3.59
CA LYS A 188 -30.00 -9.14 -4.35
C LYS A 188 -31.00 -10.08 -3.66
N LEU A 189 -30.63 -10.86 -2.64
CA LEU A 189 -31.56 -11.84 -2.05
C LEU A 189 -31.27 -12.17 -0.57
N PRO A 190 -32.30 -12.39 0.28
CA PRO A 190 -32.14 -12.87 1.65
C PRO A 190 -31.77 -14.37 1.77
N ASN A 191 -31.50 -15.07 0.65
CA ASN A 191 -31.34 -16.54 0.59
C ASN A 191 -30.16 -17.02 -0.29
N VAL A 192 -29.17 -16.18 -0.61
CA VAL A 192 -27.98 -16.61 -1.38
C VAL A 192 -26.80 -16.69 -0.42
N GLU A 193 -26.62 -17.87 0.19
CA GLU A 193 -25.64 -18.07 1.27
C GLU A 193 -24.43 -18.94 0.88
N CYS A 194 -24.33 -19.44 -0.36
CA CYS A 194 -23.24 -20.36 -0.71
C CYS A 194 -22.19 -19.71 -1.62
N PRO A 195 -20.92 -19.65 -1.20
CA PRO A 195 -19.80 -19.31 -2.08
C PRO A 195 -19.79 -20.15 -3.35
N LYS A 196 -19.57 -19.51 -4.50
CA LYS A 196 -19.33 -20.19 -5.76
C LYS A 196 -17.95 -20.82 -5.73
N LYS A 197 -17.80 -22.00 -6.33
CA LYS A 197 -16.50 -22.64 -6.50
C LYS A 197 -15.76 -22.08 -7.72
N CYS A 198 -14.45 -22.01 -7.63
CA CYS A 198 -13.56 -21.66 -8.73
C CYS A 198 -12.30 -22.51 -8.69
N ARG A 199 -11.60 -22.59 -9.83
CA ARG A 199 -10.33 -23.31 -9.90
C ARG A 199 -9.22 -22.55 -9.17
N PRO A 200 -8.21 -23.25 -8.61
CA PRO A 200 -7.06 -22.62 -7.95
C PRO A 200 -6.23 -21.69 -8.86
N THR A 201 -6.40 -21.80 -10.18
CA THR A 201 -5.81 -20.91 -11.19
C THR A 201 -6.46 -19.53 -11.24
N SER A 202 -7.56 -19.31 -10.50
CA SER A 202 -8.19 -18.00 -10.34
C SER A 202 -7.26 -17.06 -9.59
N TYR A 203 -7.26 -15.78 -9.97
CA TYR A 203 -6.46 -14.76 -9.32
C TYR A 203 -7.12 -13.39 -9.36
N ILE A 204 -6.72 -12.56 -8.41
CA ILE A 204 -6.99 -11.12 -8.41
C ILE A 204 -5.64 -10.42 -8.33
N TYR A 205 -5.39 -9.51 -9.26
CA TYR A 205 -4.14 -8.78 -9.39
C TYR A 205 -4.42 -7.29 -9.46
N GLN A 206 -3.80 -6.54 -8.56
CA GLN A 206 -3.90 -5.09 -8.51
C GLN A 206 -2.52 -4.49 -8.42
N TYR A 207 -2.30 -3.43 -9.19
CA TYR A 207 -1.04 -2.73 -9.26
C TYR A 207 -1.27 -1.23 -9.45
N ALA A 208 -0.41 -0.40 -8.85
CA ALA A 208 -0.36 1.02 -9.12
C ALA A 208 1.05 1.57 -8.94
N THR A 209 1.45 2.54 -9.78
CA THR A 209 2.63 3.36 -9.54
C THR A 209 2.24 4.80 -9.26
N LEU A 210 2.68 5.28 -8.11
CA LEU A 210 2.53 6.65 -7.65
C LEU A 210 3.87 7.38 -7.80
N ARG A 211 3.80 8.65 -8.18
CA ARG A 211 4.92 9.59 -8.17
C ARG A 211 4.69 10.61 -7.08
N PHE A 212 5.67 10.77 -6.20
CA PHE A 212 5.71 11.83 -5.20
C PHE A 212 6.75 12.88 -5.58
N ALA A 213 6.36 14.14 -5.52
CA ALA A 213 7.24 15.29 -5.73
C ALA A 213 6.86 16.43 -4.77
N PRO A 214 7.82 17.31 -4.42
CA PRO A 214 7.49 18.59 -3.78
C PRO A 214 6.54 19.39 -4.67
N GLY A 215 5.42 19.82 -4.09
CA GLY A 215 4.43 20.67 -4.73
C GLY A 215 4.57 22.14 -4.33
N PRO A 216 3.62 23.00 -4.76
CA PRO A 216 3.61 24.40 -4.36
C PRO A 216 3.47 24.53 -2.83
N PRO A 217 3.98 25.60 -2.22
CA PRO A 217 3.88 25.78 -0.77
C PRO A 217 2.42 25.97 -0.32
N ILE A 218 2.07 25.34 0.80
CA ILE A 218 0.79 25.47 1.52
C ILE A 218 1.12 25.72 3.00
N ASP A 219 0.55 26.78 3.59
CA ASP A 219 0.71 27.12 5.01
C ASP A 219 2.15 27.08 5.53
N ASN A 220 3.08 27.71 4.79
CA ASN A 220 4.51 27.84 5.10
C ASN A 220 5.35 26.56 5.00
N CYS A 221 4.86 25.51 4.35
CA CYS A 221 5.66 24.34 4.00
C CYS A 221 5.38 23.86 2.57
N GLU A 222 6.29 23.07 2.01
CA GLU A 222 6.13 22.47 0.70
C GLU A 222 4.99 21.43 0.74
N SER A 223 4.03 21.55 -0.18
CA SER A 223 3.04 20.50 -0.33
C SER A 223 3.66 19.24 -0.93
N THR A 224 2.95 18.12 -0.83
CA THR A 224 3.33 16.88 -1.49
C THR A 224 2.38 16.68 -2.65
N ALA A 225 2.92 16.58 -3.86
CA ALA A 225 2.15 16.21 -5.04
C ALA A 225 2.27 14.70 -5.24
N CYS A 226 1.15 13.98 -5.14
CA CYS A 226 1.05 12.55 -5.45
C CYS A 226 0.27 12.34 -6.76
N THR A 227 0.92 11.77 -7.77
CA THR A 227 0.34 11.53 -9.09
C THR A 227 0.37 10.04 -9.42
N LEU A 228 -0.76 9.47 -9.82
CA LEU A 228 -0.85 8.15 -10.39
C LEU A 228 -0.24 8.15 -11.80
N LEU A 229 0.78 7.33 -12.02
CA LEU A 229 1.44 7.17 -13.31
C LEU A 229 0.80 6.05 -14.12
N ASP A 230 0.58 4.91 -13.48
CA ASP A 230 -0.08 3.75 -14.06
C ASP A 230 -0.82 2.96 -12.97
N ALA A 231 -1.78 2.15 -13.41
CA ALA A 231 -2.42 1.15 -12.57
C ALA A 231 -2.95 0.03 -13.43
N LEU A 232 -3.06 -1.17 -12.85
CA LEU A 232 -3.71 -2.33 -13.44
C LEU A 232 -4.61 -2.98 -12.38
N ASP A 233 -5.78 -3.40 -12.83
CA ASP A 233 -6.76 -4.12 -12.01
C ASP A 233 -7.33 -5.24 -12.87
N GLU A 234 -6.96 -6.46 -12.52
CA GLU A 234 -7.31 -7.68 -13.23
C GLU A 234 -7.88 -8.70 -12.25
N ALA A 235 -9.06 -9.22 -12.58
CA ALA A 235 -9.67 -10.32 -11.86
C ALA A 235 -9.99 -11.44 -12.85
N HIS A 236 -9.35 -12.58 -12.65
CA HIS A 236 -9.58 -13.80 -13.41
C HIS A 236 -10.21 -14.84 -12.49
N ILE A 237 -11.50 -15.11 -12.71
CA ILE A 237 -12.23 -16.15 -11.98
C ILE A 237 -12.58 -17.24 -12.98
N ASP A 238 -12.08 -18.46 -12.76
CA ASP A 238 -12.40 -19.65 -13.54
C ASP A 238 -13.43 -20.50 -12.77
N PRO A 239 -14.74 -20.38 -13.05
CA PRO A 239 -15.77 -21.08 -12.29
C PRO A 239 -15.65 -22.60 -12.43
N ASP A 240 -15.81 -23.31 -11.32
CA ASP A 240 -15.83 -24.77 -11.32
C ASP A 240 -17.27 -25.24 -11.56
N ASN A 241 -17.60 -25.56 -12.82
CA ASN A 241 -18.95 -25.96 -13.25
C ASN A 241 -19.21 -27.48 -13.13
N LEU A 242 -18.44 -28.17 -12.29
CA LEU A 242 -18.56 -29.61 -12.03
C LEU A 242 -19.59 -29.92 -10.94
#